data_AF-A0A1G2MSS6-F1
#
_entry.id   AF-A0A1G2MSS6-F1
#
_cell.length_a   1.000
_cell.length_b   1.000
_cell.length_c   1.000
_cell.angle_alpha   90.00
_cell.angle_beta   90.00
_cell.angle_gamma   90.00
#
_symmetry.space_group_name_H-M   'P 1'
#
loop_
_entity.id
_entity.type
_entity.pdbx_description
1 polymer ?
#
loop_
_entity_poly.entity_id
_entity_poly.type
_entity_poly.pdbx_seq_one_letter_code
_entity_poly.pdbx_strand_id
1 'polypeptide(L)'
;MLKSLGVDLGNVIIDHVGFGTTREFVRNGDYNSIPAVPGVFEALRQLNQLKFSSNIFVVYNATNVADQKIISWLQYHNFFKKTGISTEMVMRTQNGRDKSALCKKFGATHFIDDRLEALSYLIGKVENLYLLRPQQTEVKQHQRFLPLVQQVSSWNEVIQLLLP
;
A
#
# COMPACT_ATOMS: atom_id res chain seq x y z
N MET A 1 -9.68 -12.13 17.44
CA MET A 1 -9.20 -10.75 17.23
C MET A 1 -9.67 -10.26 15.87
N LEU A 2 -10.09 -8.99 15.76
CA LEU A 2 -10.37 -8.37 14.47
C LEU A 2 -9.08 -8.31 13.66
N LYS A 3 -9.12 -8.74 12.39
CA LYS A 3 -7.96 -8.63 11.49
C LYS A 3 -7.80 -7.18 11.05
N SER A 4 -6.57 -6.72 10.85
CA SER A 4 -6.27 -5.38 10.34
C SER A 4 -5.26 -5.48 9.21
N LEU A 5 -5.49 -4.73 8.13
CA LEU A 5 -4.61 -4.68 6.96
C LEU A 5 -4.02 -3.28 6.80
N GLY A 6 -2.70 -3.19 6.84
CA GLY A 6 -1.97 -2.02 6.38
C GLY A 6 -1.59 -2.13 4.91
N VAL A 7 -1.68 -1.03 4.17
CA VAL A 7 -1.38 -0.99 2.72
C VAL A 7 -0.52 0.23 2.42
N ASP A 8 0.63 0.06 1.77
CA ASP A 8 1.35 1.21 1.20
C ASP A 8 0.56 1.82 0.03
N LEU A 9 0.74 3.12 -0.22
CA LEU A 9 0.05 3.78 -1.33
C LEU A 9 0.83 3.72 -2.63
N GLY A 10 2.14 3.96 -2.60
CA GLY A 10 2.96 4.12 -3.79
C GLY A 10 3.27 2.77 -4.43
N ASN A 11 3.02 2.62 -5.73
CA ASN A 11 3.17 1.37 -6.50
C ASN A 11 2.32 0.17 -6.03
N VAL A 12 1.65 0.29 -4.89
CA VAL A 12 0.69 -0.69 -4.36
C VAL A 12 -0.74 -0.28 -4.70
N ILE A 13 -1.07 1.01 -4.59
CA ILE A 13 -2.37 1.58 -4.97
C ILE A 13 -2.25 2.50 -6.19
N ILE A 14 -1.27 3.40 -6.21
CA ILE A 14 -1.02 4.33 -7.32
C ILE A 14 0.15 3.78 -8.15
N ASP A 15 -0.06 3.51 -9.45
CA ASP A 15 0.93 2.81 -10.28
C ASP A 15 2.01 3.76 -10.83
N HIS A 16 2.85 4.31 -9.94
CA HIS A 16 3.91 5.24 -10.34
C HIS A 16 4.91 4.60 -11.30
N VAL A 17 5.31 3.36 -11.04
CA VAL A 17 6.25 2.61 -11.87
C VAL A 17 5.64 2.26 -13.23
N GLY A 18 4.43 1.70 -13.26
CA GLY A 18 3.75 1.34 -14.52
C GLY A 18 3.45 2.55 -15.40
N PHE A 19 3.20 3.71 -14.80
CA PHE A 19 3.03 4.98 -15.51
C PHE A 19 4.35 5.62 -15.96
N GLY A 20 5.50 5.23 -15.38
CA GLY A 20 6.79 5.88 -15.65
C GLY A 20 6.93 7.25 -14.98
N THR A 21 6.39 7.42 -13.77
CA THR A 21 6.40 8.69 -13.04
C THR A 21 7.83 9.16 -12.74
N THR A 22 8.18 10.37 -13.19
CA THR A 22 9.47 11.02 -12.89
C THR A 22 9.34 12.07 -11.78
N ARG A 23 10.46 12.48 -11.18
CA ARG A 23 10.46 13.60 -10.20
C ARG A 23 9.94 14.91 -10.80
N GLU A 24 10.19 15.14 -12.08
CA GLU A 24 9.69 16.30 -12.81
C GLU A 24 8.17 16.22 -12.99
N PHE A 25 7.66 15.05 -13.36
CA PHE A 25 6.22 14.82 -13.46
C PHE A 25 5.51 15.01 -12.11
N VAL A 26 6.08 14.50 -11.01
CA VAL A 26 5.52 14.73 -9.66
C VAL A 26 5.45 16.22 -9.33
N ARG A 27 6.36 17.06 -9.83
CA ARG A 27 6.34 18.51 -9.60
C ARG A 27 5.33 19.22 -10.50
N ASN A 28 5.40 18.99 -11.81
CA ASN A 28 4.73 19.84 -12.80
C ASN A 28 3.58 19.16 -13.56
N GLY A 29 3.55 17.83 -13.56
CA GLY A 29 2.54 17.04 -14.26
C GLY A 29 1.22 16.94 -13.51
N ASP A 30 0.20 16.51 -14.26
CA ASP A 30 -1.11 16.14 -13.72
C ASP A 30 -1.01 14.80 -13.00
N TYR A 31 -0.85 14.86 -11.68
CA TYR A 31 -0.76 13.66 -10.84
C TYR A 31 -2.03 12.81 -10.89
N ASN A 32 -3.21 13.39 -11.15
CA ASN A 32 -4.47 12.65 -11.24
C ASN A 32 -4.52 11.72 -12.47
N SER A 33 -3.67 11.97 -13.48
CA SER A 33 -3.56 11.10 -14.66
C SER A 33 -2.84 9.77 -14.40
N ILE A 34 -2.13 9.64 -13.26
CA ILE A 34 -1.47 8.39 -12.88
C ILE A 34 -2.56 7.35 -12.57
N PRO A 35 -2.57 6.17 -13.22
CA PRO A 35 -3.58 5.16 -12.98
C PRO A 35 -3.40 4.48 -11.63
N ALA A 36 -4.48 3.89 -11.14
CA ALA A 36 -4.41 2.94 -10.03
C ALA A 36 -3.74 1.64 -10.50
N VAL A 37 -3.08 0.94 -9.59
CA VAL A 37 -2.58 -0.42 -9.83
C VAL A 37 -3.75 -1.31 -10.26
N PRO A 38 -3.63 -2.12 -11.35
CA PRO A 38 -4.74 -2.92 -11.84
C PRO A 38 -5.40 -3.78 -10.77
N GLY A 39 -6.72 -3.68 -10.67
CA GLY A 39 -7.55 -4.45 -9.74
C GLY A 39 -7.60 -3.93 -8.29
N VAL A 40 -6.79 -2.92 -7.91
CA VAL A 40 -6.64 -2.53 -6.50
C VAL A 40 -7.95 -2.07 -5.83
N PHE A 41 -8.77 -1.26 -6.50
CA PHE A 41 -9.99 -0.75 -5.86
C PHE A 41 -11.01 -1.85 -5.58
N GLU A 42 -11.17 -2.77 -6.53
CA GLU A 42 -12.05 -3.93 -6.38
C GLU A 42 -11.55 -4.84 -5.27
N ALA A 43 -10.25 -5.15 -5.28
CA ALA A 43 -9.63 -5.99 -4.26
C ALA A 43 -9.76 -5.38 -2.86
N LEU A 44 -9.41 -4.10 -2.70
CA LEU A 44 -9.57 -3.41 -1.43
C LEU A 44 -11.02 -3.39 -0.97
N ARG A 45 -12.00 -3.17 -1.86
CA ARG A 45 -13.43 -3.23 -1.49
C ARG A 45 -13.81 -4.61 -0.93
N GLN A 46 -13.45 -5.68 -1.64
CA GLN A 46 -13.76 -7.05 -1.21
C GLN A 46 -13.07 -7.40 0.11
N LEU A 47 -11.78 -7.08 0.25
CA LEU A 47 -11.04 -7.32 1.50
C LEU A 47 -11.68 -6.54 2.66
N ASN A 48 -12.05 -5.28 2.44
CA ASN A 48 -12.63 -4.42 3.45
C ASN A 48 -13.98 -4.94 3.96
N GLN A 49 -14.79 -5.49 3.05
CA GLN A 49 -16.12 -6.02 3.36
C GLN A 49 -16.08 -7.45 3.93
N LEU A 50 -15.26 -8.33 3.36
CA LEU A 50 -15.35 -9.77 3.58
C LEU A 50 -14.39 -10.29 4.65
N LYS A 51 -13.26 -9.61 4.89
CA LYS A 51 -12.21 -10.12 5.80
C LYS A 51 -11.80 -9.15 6.90
N PHE A 52 -11.69 -7.87 6.58
CA PHE A 52 -11.14 -6.88 7.50
C PHE A 52 -12.20 -6.01 8.15
N SER A 53 -13.47 -6.11 7.75
CA SER A 53 -14.60 -5.45 8.41
C SER A 53 -14.36 -3.96 8.68
N SER A 54 -14.01 -3.20 7.65
CA SER A 54 -13.64 -1.76 7.73
C SER A 54 -12.32 -1.43 8.43
N ASN A 55 -11.47 -2.43 8.71
CA ASN A 55 -10.18 -2.26 9.38
C ASN A 55 -8.98 -2.35 8.41
N ILE A 56 -9.07 -1.59 7.33
CA ILE A 56 -7.95 -1.38 6.39
C ILE A 56 -7.46 0.05 6.54
N PHE A 57 -6.15 0.22 6.75
CA PHE A 57 -5.50 1.53 6.76
C PHE A 57 -4.44 1.65 5.66
N VAL A 58 -4.38 2.82 5.04
CA VAL A 58 -3.42 3.15 3.99
C VAL A 58 -2.36 4.07 4.57
N VAL A 59 -1.10 3.80 4.24
CA VAL A 59 0.04 4.60 4.68
C VAL A 59 0.81 5.10 3.47
N TYR A 60 1.25 6.35 3.52
CA TYR A 60 2.13 6.92 2.50
C TYR A 60 3.13 7.88 3.13
N ASN A 61 4.29 8.02 2.48
CA ASN A 61 5.27 9.04 2.80
C ASN A 61 5.36 10.03 1.64
N ALA A 62 5.24 11.32 1.95
CA ALA A 62 5.21 12.37 0.95
C ALA A 62 5.79 13.68 1.50
N THR A 63 6.33 14.52 0.61
CA THR A 63 6.55 15.94 0.90
C THR A 63 5.20 16.67 0.94
N ASN A 64 5.13 17.90 1.49
CA ASN A 64 3.87 18.65 1.53
C ASN A 64 3.25 18.88 0.15
N VAL A 65 4.08 19.10 -0.88
CA VAL A 65 3.60 19.26 -2.27
C VAL A 65 3.01 17.95 -2.80
N ALA A 66 3.67 16.83 -2.53
CA ALA A 66 3.16 15.52 -2.94
C ALA A 66 1.91 15.10 -2.15
N ASP A 67 1.79 15.52 -0.90
CA ASP A 67 0.65 15.26 -0.01
C ASP A 67 -0.66 15.79 -0.60
N GLN A 68 -0.69 17.07 -0.99
CA GLN A 68 -1.87 17.68 -1.64
C GLN A 68 -2.26 16.97 -2.94
N LYS A 69 -1.27 16.56 -3.74
CA LYS A 69 -1.50 15.80 -4.97
C LYS A 69 -2.06 14.40 -4.71
N ILE A 70 -1.60 13.72 -3.65
CA ILE A 70 -2.12 12.42 -3.22
C ILE A 70 -3.57 12.55 -2.77
N ILE A 71 -3.91 13.55 -1.94
CA ILE A 71 -5.29 13.77 -1.50
C ILE A 71 -6.20 14.08 -2.70
N SER A 72 -5.76 14.94 -3.62
CA SER A 72 -6.46 15.20 -4.88
C SER A 72 -6.69 13.91 -5.67
N TRP A 73 -5.67 13.06 -5.80
CA TRP A 73 -5.76 11.79 -6.53
C TRP A 73 -6.82 10.85 -5.92
N LEU A 74 -6.79 10.70 -4.59
CA LEU A 74 -7.76 9.85 -3.87
C LEU A 74 -9.21 10.32 -4.11
N GLN A 75 -9.42 11.64 -4.12
CA GLN A 75 -10.73 12.23 -4.41
C GLN A 75 -11.13 12.04 -5.88
N TYR A 76 -10.25 12.42 -6.81
CA TYR A 76 -10.48 12.34 -8.25
C TYR A 76 -10.85 10.92 -8.70
N HIS A 77 -10.15 9.91 -8.17
CA HIS A 77 -10.38 8.51 -8.51
C HIS A 77 -11.56 7.87 -7.75
N ASN A 78 -12.25 8.63 -6.89
CA ASN A 78 -13.32 8.18 -6.01
C ASN A 78 -12.87 7.02 -5.10
N PHE A 79 -11.63 7.06 -4.61
CA PHE A 79 -11.01 5.98 -3.83
C PHE A 79 -11.90 5.55 -2.66
N PHE A 80 -12.28 6.49 -1.79
CA PHE A 80 -13.04 6.20 -0.57
C PHE A 80 -14.39 5.55 -0.86
N LYS A 81 -15.10 6.04 -1.88
CA LYS A 81 -16.40 5.47 -2.30
C LYS A 81 -16.24 4.08 -2.91
N LYS A 82 -15.18 3.84 -3.70
CA LYS A 82 -14.96 2.57 -4.39
C LYS A 82 -14.46 1.46 -3.47
N THR A 83 -13.67 1.80 -2.46
CA THR A 83 -13.06 0.81 -1.53
C THR A 83 -13.82 0.69 -0.20
N GLY A 84 -14.61 1.70 0.17
CA GLY A 84 -15.22 1.81 1.49
C GLY A 84 -14.20 2.10 2.60
N ILE A 85 -12.94 2.38 2.27
CA ILE A 85 -11.93 2.81 3.23
C ILE A 85 -12.24 4.26 3.59
N SER A 86 -12.26 4.55 4.88
CA SER A 86 -12.58 5.88 5.36
C SER A 86 -11.40 6.84 5.27
N THR A 87 -11.67 8.15 5.23
CA THR A 87 -10.64 9.18 5.10
C THR A 87 -9.65 9.19 6.26
N GLU A 88 -10.11 8.90 7.48
CA GLU A 88 -9.29 8.80 8.69
C GLU A 88 -8.39 7.56 8.73
N MET A 89 -8.64 6.60 7.83
CA MET A 89 -7.80 5.41 7.68
C MET A 89 -6.67 5.63 6.66
N VAL A 90 -6.51 6.84 6.11
CA VAL A 90 -5.44 7.18 5.18
C VAL A 90 -4.45 8.13 5.86
N MET A 91 -3.27 7.62 6.20
CA MET A 91 -2.32 8.31 7.07
C MET A 91 -1.01 8.61 6.36
N ARG A 92 -0.61 9.88 6.40
CA ARG A 92 0.75 10.29 6.05
C ARG A 92 1.70 9.93 7.20
N THR A 93 2.82 9.28 6.89
CA THR A 93 3.93 9.07 7.83
C THR A 93 5.08 10.02 7.52
N GLN A 94 5.80 10.46 8.55
CA GLN A 94 7.06 11.19 8.42
C GLN A 94 8.28 10.28 8.62
N ASN A 95 8.07 9.03 9.09
CA ASN A 95 9.14 8.08 9.44
C ASN A 95 9.69 7.32 8.21
N GLY A 96 9.58 7.92 7.02
CA GLY A 96 10.11 7.34 5.81
C GLY A 96 9.49 5.97 5.50
N ARG A 97 10.36 4.95 5.46
CA ARG A 97 10.02 3.55 5.13
C ARG A 97 9.55 2.73 6.33
N ASP A 98 9.84 3.16 7.56
CA ASP A 98 9.41 2.45 8.77
C ASP A 98 7.97 2.82 9.13
N LYS A 99 7.09 1.83 8.99
CA LYS A 99 5.65 1.95 9.27
C LYS A 99 5.24 1.29 10.58
N SER A 100 6.19 0.80 11.37
CA SER A 100 5.94 -0.04 12.55
C SER A 100 5.09 0.66 13.62
N ALA A 101 5.26 1.97 13.81
CA ALA A 101 4.43 2.75 14.74
C ALA A 101 2.94 2.77 14.34
N LEU A 102 2.65 2.90 13.05
CA LEU A 102 1.27 2.87 12.52
C LEU A 102 0.71 1.44 12.58
N CYS A 103 1.50 0.44 12.20
CA CYS A 103 1.11 -0.96 12.33
C CYS A 103 0.73 -1.31 13.78
N LYS A 104 1.52 -0.84 14.76
CA LYS A 104 1.19 -1.00 16.18
C LYS A 104 -0.08 -0.25 16.58
N LYS A 105 -0.24 1.00 16.13
CA LYS A 105 -1.41 1.84 16.43
C LYS A 105 -2.73 1.19 15.97
N PHE A 106 -2.73 0.58 14.79
CA PHE A 106 -3.94 -0.01 14.19
C PHE A 106 -4.06 -1.53 14.42
N GLY A 107 -3.12 -2.15 15.15
CA GLY A 107 -3.14 -3.59 15.39
C GLY A 107 -3.00 -4.42 14.11
N ALA A 108 -2.13 -3.99 13.19
CA ALA A 108 -1.93 -4.63 11.90
C ALA A 108 -1.56 -6.11 12.05
N THR A 109 -2.38 -6.98 11.45
CA THR A 109 -2.08 -8.41 11.34
C THR A 109 -1.54 -8.76 9.96
N HIS A 110 -1.83 -7.91 8.97
CA HIS A 110 -1.37 -8.04 7.59
C HIS A 110 -0.78 -6.70 7.12
N PHE A 111 0.23 -6.76 6.24
CA PHE A 111 0.76 -5.57 5.57
C PHE A 111 1.16 -5.87 4.12
N ILE A 112 0.81 -4.97 3.19
CA ILE A 112 1.18 -5.04 1.78
C ILE A 112 2.05 -3.84 1.41
N ASP A 113 3.21 -4.09 0.80
CA ASP A 113 4.17 -3.07 0.34
C ASP A 113 4.86 -3.54 -0.95
N ASP A 114 5.37 -2.63 -1.79
CA ASP A 114 6.18 -2.98 -2.97
C ASP A 114 7.68 -3.10 -2.68
N ARG A 115 8.11 -2.76 -1.45
CA ARG A 115 9.52 -2.73 -1.06
C ARG A 115 9.83 -3.75 0.03
N LEU A 116 10.80 -4.62 -0.25
CA LEU A 116 11.25 -5.62 0.72
C LEU A 116 11.89 -4.97 1.96
N GLU A 117 12.62 -3.87 1.76
CA GLU A 117 13.18 -3.05 2.84
C GLU A 117 12.10 -2.54 3.80
N ALA A 118 10.98 -2.04 3.29
CA ALA A 118 9.90 -1.52 4.14
C ALA A 118 9.27 -2.64 4.98
N LEU A 119 9.01 -3.80 4.36
CA LEU A 119 8.52 -4.99 5.06
C LEU A 119 9.51 -5.51 6.10
N SER A 120 10.82 -5.35 5.87
CA SER A 120 11.83 -5.82 6.82
C SER A 120 11.72 -5.20 8.21
N TYR A 121 11.22 -3.96 8.32
CA TYR A 121 10.97 -3.29 9.61
C TYR A 121 9.77 -3.87 10.37
N LEU A 122 8.90 -4.62 9.68
CA LEU A 122 7.68 -5.21 10.22
C LEU A 122 7.83 -6.69 10.57
N ILE A 123 8.94 -7.33 10.19
CA ILE A 123 9.24 -8.71 10.55
C ILE A 123 9.24 -8.87 12.07
N GLY A 124 8.53 -9.89 12.55
CA GLY A 124 8.33 -10.16 13.99
C GLY A 124 7.36 -9.20 14.68
N LYS A 125 6.80 -8.21 13.98
CA LYS A 125 5.79 -7.26 14.52
C LYS A 125 4.42 -7.44 13.87
N VAL A 126 4.39 -7.79 12.59
CA VAL A 126 3.18 -8.09 11.81
C VAL A 126 3.33 -9.53 11.29
N GLU A 127 2.28 -10.33 11.47
CA GLU A 127 2.31 -11.77 11.18
C GLU A 127 2.35 -12.07 9.68
N ASN A 128 1.59 -11.32 8.87
CA ASN A 128 1.41 -11.59 7.45
C ASN A 128 1.95 -10.44 6.60
N LEU A 129 3.08 -10.64 5.92
CA LEU A 129 3.74 -9.61 5.11
C LEU A 129 3.71 -10.01 3.65
N TYR A 130 3.21 -9.12 2.79
CA TYR A 130 3.06 -9.37 1.35
C TYR A 130 3.88 -8.37 0.55
N LEU A 131 4.78 -8.89 -0.28
CA LEU A 131 5.61 -8.11 -1.19
C LEU A 131 4.97 -8.08 -2.59
N LEU A 132 4.33 -6.97 -2.94
CA LEU A 132 3.56 -6.83 -4.18
C LEU A 132 4.38 -6.19 -5.29
N ARG A 133 4.53 -6.87 -6.43
CA ARG A 133 5.17 -6.31 -7.65
C ARG A 133 6.51 -5.59 -7.38
N PRO A 134 7.46 -6.17 -6.62
CA PRO A 134 8.66 -5.44 -6.22
C PRO A 134 9.61 -5.19 -7.38
N GLN A 135 10.48 -4.19 -7.23
CA GLN A 135 11.60 -4.01 -8.15
C GLN A 135 12.71 -5.01 -7.85
N GLN A 136 13.11 -5.81 -8.84
CA GLN A 136 14.09 -6.89 -8.64
C GLN A 136 15.47 -6.42 -8.16
N THR A 137 15.87 -5.19 -8.49
CA THR A 137 17.10 -4.58 -7.97
C THR A 137 17.04 -4.33 -6.47
N GLU A 138 15.88 -3.90 -5.94
CA GLU A 138 15.65 -3.69 -4.52
C GLU A 138 15.55 -5.03 -3.77
N VAL A 139 14.89 -6.03 -4.35
CA VAL A 139 14.83 -7.39 -3.78
C VAL A 139 16.25 -7.96 -3.60
N LYS A 140 17.13 -7.81 -4.60
CA LYS A 140 18.53 -8.28 -4.50
C LYS A 140 19.29 -7.61 -3.36
N GLN A 141 19.07 -6.31 -3.12
CA GLN A 141 19.71 -5.57 -2.03
C GLN A 141 19.27 -6.06 -0.65
N HIS A 142 18.02 -6.53 -0.54
CA HIS A 142 17.39 -6.92 0.72
C HIS A 142 17.08 -8.43 0.81
N GLN A 143 17.70 -9.24 -0.04
CA GLN A 143 17.35 -10.65 -0.28
C GLN A 143 17.27 -11.53 0.98
N ARG A 144 18.03 -11.19 2.03
CA ARG A 144 18.01 -11.91 3.32
C ARG A 144 16.63 -11.93 4.00
N PHE A 145 15.77 -10.98 3.67
CA PHE A 145 14.41 -10.87 4.22
C PHE A 145 13.36 -11.55 3.34
N LEU A 146 13.70 -11.93 2.11
CA LEU A 146 12.76 -12.52 1.16
C LEU A 146 12.07 -13.79 1.69
N PRO A 147 12.76 -14.72 2.40
CA PRO A 147 12.11 -15.91 2.97
C PRO A 147 11.09 -15.61 4.09
N LEU A 148 11.05 -14.37 4.60
CA LEU A 148 10.23 -13.96 5.74
C LEU A 148 8.98 -13.17 5.30
N VAL A 149 8.76 -13.03 4.00
CA VAL A 149 7.60 -12.37 3.42
C VAL A 149 7.02 -13.23 2.30
N GLN A 150 5.75 -13.04 1.98
CA GLN A 150 5.10 -13.71 0.86
C GLN A 150 5.10 -12.80 -0.37
N GLN A 151 5.79 -13.20 -1.43
CA GLN A 151 5.75 -12.44 -2.68
C GLN A 151 4.44 -12.70 -3.42
N VAL A 152 3.85 -11.62 -3.95
CA VAL A 152 2.63 -11.65 -4.77
C VAL A 152 2.81 -10.77 -6.00
N SER A 153 2.26 -11.21 -7.12
CA SER A 153 2.42 -10.57 -8.43
C SER A 153 1.30 -9.60 -8.77
N SER A 154 0.14 -9.72 -8.13
CA SER A 154 -1.05 -8.91 -8.44
C SER A 154 -2.04 -8.83 -7.26
N TRP A 155 -2.95 -7.85 -7.32
CA TRP A 155 -4.07 -7.79 -6.39
C TRP A 155 -5.03 -8.98 -6.50
N ASN A 156 -5.12 -9.61 -7.68
CA ASN A 156 -5.91 -10.83 -7.83
C ASN A 156 -5.31 -11.99 -7.02
N GLU A 157 -3.98 -12.12 -7.01
CA GLU A 157 -3.29 -13.10 -6.17
C GLU A 157 -3.46 -12.80 -4.68
N VAL A 158 -3.40 -11.51 -4.29
CA VAL A 158 -3.72 -11.10 -2.91
C VAL A 158 -5.13 -11.55 -2.51
N ILE A 159 -6.11 -11.37 -3.41
CA ILE A 159 -7.49 -11.81 -3.16
C ILE A 159 -7.56 -13.33 -3.01
N GLN A 160 -6.97 -14.10 -3.91
CA GLN A 160 -6.95 -15.57 -3.86
C GLN A 160 -6.28 -16.10 -2.58
N LEU A 161 -5.29 -15.38 -2.04
CA LEU A 161 -4.61 -15.75 -0.80
C LEU A 161 -5.41 -15.37 0.45
N LEU A 162 -6.09 -14.22 0.41
CA LEU A 162 -6.70 -13.66 1.60
C LEU A 162 -8.18 -14.01 1.74
N LEU A 163 -8.91 -14.23 0.65
CA LEU A 163 -10.32 -14.61 0.67
C LEU A 163 -10.46 -16.11 0.38
N PRO A 164 -11.34 -16.82 1.09
CA PRO A 164 -11.65 -18.23 0.83
C PRO A 164 -12.35 -18.44 -0.52
#